data_AF-F4SDP5-F1
#
_entry.id   AF-F4SDP5-F1
#
_cell.length_a   1.000
_cell.length_b   1.000
_cell.length_c   1.000
_cell.angle_alpha   90.00
_cell.angle_beta   90.00
_cell.angle_gamma   90.00
#
_symmetry.space_group_name_H-M   'P 1'
#
loop_
_entity.id
_entity.type
_entity.pdbx_description
1 polymer ?
#
loop_
_entity_poly.entity_id
_entity_poly.type
_entity_poly.pdbx_seq_one_letter_code
_entity_poly.pdbx_strand_id
1 'polypeptide(L)'
;MTSNSVSPLKSPNRAYKSSSNNAPKRRNHPFIVSCLFDVFENVGPKVAGMYGLRHSHTTIVTRNDASESVEWVITCVAYGGTDIILDVDGVYYLKRRLLALNNKDIQKFYYEPDFQLLANTSKNLECNLANGVSVTGLGFISTRTSVPIEPGKENVFLIVKHSDYNPDVGLQVTFEVEYRAMWSKLMEKLQPLMTVGREMMFTGHIVGRNEEKQMWIVQLTGVSVTSGSETVVSSTPVKGSSSRSTPRGRARAKMIFPESESSQPLASSSSIAPSTTVPEDESIIGKGKGKATSKPPSARSPVKRVRGNSSDQDV
;
A
#
# COMPACT_ATOMS: atom_id res chain seq x y z
N MET A 1 53.08 35.40 44.57
CA MET A 1 53.28 35.60 43.10
C MET A 1 52.97 34.26 42.44
N THR A 2 52.08 34.11 41.46
CA THR A 2 51.32 35.08 40.65
C THR A 2 49.85 34.67 40.52
N SER A 3 48.94 35.63 40.54
CA SER A 3 47.53 35.44 40.18
C SER A 3 47.35 35.51 38.66
N ASN A 4 46.58 34.62 38.05
CA ASN A 4 46.06 34.82 36.70
C ASN A 4 44.57 34.48 36.62
N SER A 5 43.78 35.47 36.19
CA SER A 5 42.33 35.39 36.04
C SER A 5 41.93 34.62 34.79
N VAL A 6 40.97 33.70 34.92
CA VAL A 6 40.34 33.04 33.77
C VAL A 6 39.29 33.96 33.17
N SER A 7 39.52 34.44 31.95
CA SER A 7 38.52 35.13 31.14
C SER A 7 37.69 34.12 30.33
N PRO A 8 36.35 34.26 30.24
CA PRO A 8 35.54 33.36 29.44
C PRO A 8 35.75 33.60 27.94
N LEU A 9 36.14 32.56 27.22
CA LEU A 9 36.26 32.58 25.76
C LEU A 9 34.87 32.80 25.13
N LYS A 10 34.73 33.93 24.43
CA LYS A 10 33.52 34.28 23.68
C LYS A 10 33.29 33.29 22.55
N SER A 11 32.06 32.81 22.42
CA SER A 11 31.60 32.04 21.28
C SER A 11 31.76 32.82 19.96
N PRO A 12 32.24 32.21 18.87
CA PRO A 12 32.42 32.90 17.60
C PRO A 12 31.06 33.15 16.96
N ASN A 13 30.65 34.43 16.93
CA ASN A 13 29.46 34.87 16.22
C ASN A 13 29.51 34.45 14.74
N ARG A 14 28.61 33.53 14.35
CA ARG A 14 28.40 33.17 12.95
C ARG A 14 27.75 34.35 12.22
N ALA A 15 28.58 35.21 11.62
CA ALA A 15 28.11 36.32 10.82
C ALA A 15 27.16 35.84 9.72
N TYR A 16 25.92 36.31 9.74
CA TYR A 16 24.94 36.10 8.68
C TYR A 16 25.37 36.86 7.43
N LYS A 17 26.18 36.22 6.57
CA LYS A 17 26.34 36.65 5.18
C LYS A 17 25.06 36.31 4.42
N SER A 18 24.26 37.32 4.11
CA SER A 18 23.11 37.20 3.19
C SER A 18 23.62 37.02 1.74
N SER A 19 24.09 35.82 1.38
CA SER A 19 24.35 35.50 -0.02
C SER A 19 23.02 35.20 -0.72
N SER A 20 22.61 36.08 -1.63
CA SER A 20 21.53 35.85 -2.59
C SER A 20 21.95 34.81 -3.65
N ASN A 21 22.16 33.57 -3.20
CA ASN A 21 22.47 32.46 -4.10
C ASN A 21 21.16 31.81 -4.53
N ASN A 22 20.78 32.03 -5.79
CA ASN A 22 19.87 31.16 -6.54
C ASN A 22 20.55 29.80 -6.84
N ALA A 23 21.06 29.14 -5.80
CA ALA A 23 21.37 27.73 -5.88
C ALA A 23 20.05 26.99 -6.14
N PRO A 24 19.97 26.07 -7.12
CA PRO A 24 18.76 25.31 -7.34
C PRO A 24 18.41 24.56 -6.06
N LYS A 25 17.24 24.88 -5.48
CA LYS A 25 16.75 24.21 -4.27
C LYS A 25 16.72 22.71 -4.56
N ARG A 26 17.50 21.92 -3.81
CA ARG A 26 17.47 20.45 -3.87
C ARG A 26 16.05 20.00 -3.53
N ARG A 27 15.29 19.56 -4.54
CA ARG A 27 13.93 19.05 -4.37
C ARG A 27 13.96 17.55 -4.16
N ASN A 28 13.19 17.03 -3.21
CA ASN A 28 13.09 15.59 -3.00
C ASN A 28 11.83 15.04 -3.69
N HIS A 29 12.01 13.98 -4.46
CA HIS A 29 10.99 13.32 -5.27
C HIS A 29 11.07 11.82 -5.00
N PRO A 30 10.65 11.38 -3.80
CA PRO A 30 10.88 10.03 -3.33
C PRO A 30 10.05 9.01 -4.12
N PHE A 31 10.64 7.83 -4.30
CA PHE A 31 9.97 6.64 -4.81
C PHE A 31 9.71 5.70 -3.63
N ILE A 32 8.52 5.80 -3.04
CA ILE A 32 8.13 5.01 -1.86
C ILE A 32 7.45 3.74 -2.34
N VAL A 33 7.88 2.60 -1.80
CA VAL A 33 7.28 1.28 -2.04
C VAL A 33 6.81 0.67 -0.73
N SER A 34 5.79 -0.19 -0.81
CA SER A 34 5.32 -1.00 0.32
C SER A 34 4.79 -2.35 -0.12
N CYS A 35 5.23 -3.41 0.55
CA CYS A 35 4.82 -4.79 0.28
C CYS A 35 5.06 -5.68 1.51
N LEU A 36 4.60 -6.92 1.42
CA LEU A 36 5.25 -8.05 2.09
C LEU A 36 6.55 -8.37 1.34
N PHE A 37 7.64 -8.54 2.07
CA PHE A 37 8.97 -8.88 1.56
C PHE A 37 9.45 -10.14 2.27
N ASP A 38 9.84 -11.14 1.48
CA ASP A 38 10.35 -12.42 1.96
C ASP A 38 11.88 -12.38 2.09
N VAL A 39 12.42 -12.58 3.29
CA VAL A 39 13.84 -12.39 3.58
C VAL A 39 14.58 -13.73 3.54
N PHE A 40 15.42 -13.90 2.52
CA PHE A 40 16.11 -15.19 2.26
C PHE A 40 17.60 -15.19 2.66
N GLU A 41 18.20 -14.02 2.93
CA GLU A 41 19.62 -13.92 3.29
C GLU A 41 19.89 -12.69 4.18
N ASN A 42 20.77 -12.86 5.17
CA ASN A 42 21.34 -11.77 5.95
C ASN A 42 22.80 -11.54 5.54
N VAL A 43 23.05 -10.40 4.89
CA VAL A 43 24.36 -10.03 4.30
C VAL A 43 25.36 -9.57 5.37
N GLY A 44 24.88 -9.36 6.59
CA GLY A 44 25.68 -8.86 7.71
C GLY A 44 26.03 -7.37 7.61
N PRO A 45 26.69 -6.81 8.63
CA PRO A 45 27.12 -5.42 8.61
C PRO A 45 28.43 -5.25 7.84
N LYS A 46 28.51 -4.18 7.04
CA LYS A 46 29.77 -3.79 6.36
C LYS A 46 30.86 -3.25 7.30
N VAL A 47 30.48 -2.87 8.52
CA VAL A 47 31.38 -2.29 9.53
C VAL A 47 31.10 -2.98 10.87
N ALA A 48 32.16 -3.45 11.54
CA ALA A 48 32.05 -3.99 12.88
C ALA A 48 31.68 -2.87 13.87
N GLY A 49 30.47 -2.97 14.46
CA GLY A 49 29.96 -1.98 15.40
C GLY A 49 28.60 -2.37 15.97
N MET A 50 28.31 -1.90 17.20
CA MET A 50 27.01 -2.14 17.84
C MET A 50 25.86 -1.48 17.08
N TYR A 51 26.10 -0.33 16.46
CA TYR A 51 25.15 0.37 15.60
C TYR A 51 25.73 0.60 14.20
N GLY A 52 24.90 0.49 13.17
CA GLY A 52 25.31 0.73 11.79
C GLY A 52 24.20 0.44 10.79
N LEU A 53 24.54 0.49 9.50
CA LEU A 53 23.66 -0.02 8.45
C LEU A 53 23.67 -1.55 8.47
N ARG A 54 22.48 -2.14 8.60
CA ARG A 54 22.21 -3.58 8.51
C ARG A 54 21.64 -3.89 7.13
N HIS A 55 22.00 -5.05 6.60
CA HIS A 55 21.69 -5.47 5.24
C HIS A 55 21.10 -6.88 5.21
N SER A 56 19.95 -7.02 4.56
CA SER A 56 19.28 -8.29 4.28
C SER A 56 18.86 -8.31 2.80
N HIS A 57 18.83 -9.48 2.16
CA HIS A 57 18.26 -9.61 0.82
C HIS A 57 16.81 -10.10 0.87
N THR A 58 16.02 -9.54 -0.05
CA THR A 58 14.65 -9.94 -0.34
C THR A 58 14.41 -9.77 -1.85
N THR A 59 13.23 -10.17 -2.34
CA THR A 59 12.87 -10.06 -3.75
C THR A 59 11.65 -9.16 -3.96
N ILE A 60 11.64 -8.47 -5.10
CA ILE A 60 10.43 -7.94 -5.70
C ILE A 60 9.96 -9.00 -6.68
N VAL A 61 8.80 -9.62 -6.43
CA VAL A 61 8.23 -10.61 -7.34
C VAL A 61 7.32 -9.92 -8.35
N THR A 62 7.53 -10.21 -9.64
CA THR A 62 6.72 -9.69 -10.76
C THR A 62 6.24 -10.83 -11.64
N ARG A 63 5.36 -10.58 -12.62
CA ARG A 63 5.05 -11.57 -13.67
C ARG A 63 5.57 -11.13 -15.03
N ASN A 64 6.18 -12.06 -15.76
CA ASN A 64 6.53 -11.85 -17.17
C ASN A 64 5.30 -12.00 -18.09
N ASP A 65 5.49 -11.76 -19.39
CA ASP A 65 4.42 -11.88 -20.40
C ASP A 65 3.89 -13.34 -20.54
N ALA A 66 4.69 -14.34 -20.18
CA ALA A 66 4.29 -15.75 -20.08
C ALA A 66 3.50 -16.08 -18.79
N SER A 67 3.22 -15.07 -17.94
CA SER A 67 2.58 -15.19 -16.62
C SER A 67 3.37 -15.95 -15.54
N GLU A 68 4.66 -16.21 -15.78
CA GLU A 68 5.58 -16.81 -14.82
C GLU A 68 6.09 -15.76 -13.82
N SER A 69 6.37 -16.19 -12.59
CA SER A 69 6.98 -15.32 -11.57
C SER A 69 8.46 -15.05 -11.87
N VAL A 70 8.85 -13.78 -11.86
CA VAL A 70 10.26 -13.35 -11.93
C VAL A 70 10.60 -12.62 -10.63
N GLU A 71 11.66 -13.08 -9.98
CA GLU A 71 12.13 -12.55 -8.69
C GLU A 71 13.35 -11.64 -8.87
N TRP A 72 13.21 -10.38 -8.46
CA TRP A 72 14.26 -9.38 -8.56
C TRP A 72 14.87 -9.12 -7.20
N VAL A 73 16.10 -9.58 -6.98
CA VAL A 73 16.82 -9.36 -5.71
C VAL A 73 17.03 -7.87 -5.45
N ILE A 74 16.71 -7.44 -4.23
CA ILE A 74 16.98 -6.11 -3.68
C ILE A 74 17.61 -6.23 -2.29
N THR A 75 18.37 -5.22 -1.87
CA THR A 75 18.92 -5.14 -0.51
C THR A 75 18.01 -4.27 0.36
N CYS A 76 17.41 -4.87 1.38
CA CYS A 76 16.83 -4.16 2.51
C CYS A 76 17.94 -3.53 3.35
N VAL A 77 17.78 -2.25 3.70
CA VAL A 77 18.75 -1.48 4.49
C VAL A 77 18.03 -0.76 5.61
N ALA A 78 18.49 -0.93 6.85
CA ALA A 78 18.06 -0.12 7.99
C ALA A 78 19.26 0.33 8.82
N TYR A 79 19.10 1.39 9.60
CA TYR A 79 20.10 1.84 10.57
C TYR A 79 19.69 1.42 11.98
N GLY A 80 20.60 0.80 12.73
CA GLY A 80 20.38 0.47 14.14
C GLY A 80 21.29 -0.62 14.68
N GLY A 81 20.82 -1.26 15.76
CA GLY A 81 21.52 -2.32 16.48
C GLY A 81 21.66 -3.63 15.70
N THR A 82 22.13 -4.70 16.35
CA THR A 82 22.14 -6.07 15.78
C THR A 82 20.80 -6.79 15.93
N ASP A 83 19.94 -6.27 16.78
CA ASP A 83 18.59 -6.73 17.16
C ASP A 83 17.49 -6.36 16.14
N ILE A 84 17.76 -5.38 15.27
CA ILE A 84 16.84 -4.89 14.23
C ILE A 84 17.02 -5.56 12.87
N ILE A 85 17.87 -6.60 12.77
CA ILE A 85 18.08 -7.33 11.52
C ILE A 85 16.82 -8.15 11.24
N LEU A 86 16.38 -8.21 9.97
CA LEU A 86 15.25 -9.06 9.59
C LEU A 86 15.67 -10.53 9.68
N ASP A 87 14.85 -11.38 10.28
CA ASP A 87 15.16 -12.82 10.35
C ASP A 87 15.02 -13.46 8.96
N VAL A 88 15.92 -14.40 8.66
CA VAL A 88 15.81 -15.26 7.48
C VAL A 88 14.57 -16.15 7.63
N ASP A 89 13.92 -16.46 6.52
CA ASP A 89 12.59 -17.08 6.42
C ASP A 89 11.45 -16.20 7.00
N GLY A 90 11.72 -14.94 7.33
CA GLY A 90 10.74 -13.97 7.83
C GLY A 90 10.10 -13.17 6.69
N VAL A 91 8.76 -13.12 6.67
CA VAL A 91 8.00 -12.32 5.71
C VAL A 91 7.48 -11.06 6.41
N TYR A 92 8.02 -9.91 6.04
CA TYR A 92 7.74 -8.63 6.71
C TYR A 92 6.95 -7.68 5.82
N TYR A 93 5.90 -7.06 6.35
CA TYR A 93 5.37 -5.84 5.75
C TYR A 93 6.35 -4.69 6.03
N LEU A 94 6.89 -4.11 4.96
CA LEU A 94 7.79 -2.96 5.02
C LEU A 94 7.26 -1.85 4.10
N LYS A 95 7.41 -0.59 4.51
CA LYS A 95 7.02 0.60 3.72
C LYS A 95 8.02 1.73 3.89
N ARG A 96 8.77 2.04 2.83
CA ARG A 96 9.71 3.17 2.79
C ARG A 96 10.26 3.38 1.36
N ARG A 97 11.46 3.92 1.18
CA ARG A 97 11.98 4.40 -0.10
C ARG A 97 12.86 3.36 -0.80
N LEU A 98 12.66 3.17 -2.10
CA LEU A 98 13.52 2.36 -2.96
C LEU A 98 14.36 3.28 -3.85
N LEU A 99 15.68 3.22 -3.71
CA LEU A 99 16.59 3.84 -4.67
C LEU A 99 16.70 2.94 -5.90
N ALA A 100 15.86 3.23 -6.89
CA ALA A 100 15.72 2.54 -8.16
C ALA A 100 16.70 3.08 -9.21
N LEU A 101 17.99 3.05 -8.90
CA LEU A 101 19.08 3.49 -9.79
C LEU A 101 19.06 2.70 -11.11
N ASN A 102 19.22 3.40 -12.24
CA ASN A 102 19.14 2.80 -13.56
C ASN A 102 20.47 2.14 -13.97
N ASN A 103 20.90 1.19 -13.16
CA ASN A 103 22.11 0.40 -13.34
C ASN A 103 21.83 -1.08 -13.04
N LYS A 104 22.83 -1.93 -13.29
CA LYS A 104 22.71 -3.39 -13.08
C LYS A 104 22.88 -3.82 -11.63
N ASP A 105 23.17 -2.89 -10.72
CA ASP A 105 23.44 -3.21 -9.32
C ASP A 105 22.16 -3.68 -8.60
N ILE A 106 22.35 -4.34 -7.46
CA ILE A 106 21.26 -4.68 -6.55
C ILE A 106 20.70 -3.39 -5.95
N GLN A 107 19.39 -3.19 -6.15
CA GLN A 107 18.71 -1.95 -5.78
C GLN A 107 18.46 -1.89 -4.27
N LYS A 108 18.53 -0.69 -3.67
CA LYS A 108 18.47 -0.53 -2.20
C LYS A 108 17.15 0.02 -1.73
N PHE A 109 16.46 -0.78 -0.93
CA PHE A 109 15.25 -0.39 -0.21
C PHE A 109 15.62 -0.02 1.23
N TYR A 110 15.51 1.24 1.60
CA TYR A 110 15.82 1.72 2.95
C TYR A 110 14.56 1.76 3.77
N TYR A 111 14.44 0.98 4.85
CA TYR A 111 13.27 0.93 5.75
C TYR A 111 13.59 1.46 7.16
N GLU A 112 12.54 1.67 7.97
CA GLU A 112 12.66 2.02 9.38
C GLU A 112 12.23 0.80 10.22
N PRO A 113 13.08 0.27 11.12
CA PRO A 113 12.76 -0.90 11.95
C PRO A 113 11.49 -0.74 12.79
N ASP A 114 11.26 0.44 13.37
CA ASP A 114 10.11 0.74 14.23
C ASP A 114 8.74 0.54 13.56
N PHE A 115 8.72 0.46 12.21
CA PHE A 115 7.50 0.26 11.42
C PHE A 115 7.49 -1.06 10.64
N GLN A 116 8.40 -2.00 10.94
CA GLN A 116 8.34 -3.34 10.40
C GLN A 116 7.25 -4.16 11.08
N LEU A 117 6.56 -5.02 10.32
CA LEU A 117 5.56 -5.94 10.86
C LEU A 117 5.83 -7.33 10.30
N LEU A 118 6.25 -8.27 11.15
CA LEU A 118 6.30 -9.69 10.79
C LEU A 118 4.88 -10.17 10.48
N ALA A 119 4.64 -10.60 9.25
CA ALA A 119 3.34 -11.09 8.80
C ALA A 119 3.24 -12.62 8.96
N ASN A 120 4.29 -13.35 8.55
CA ASN A 120 4.40 -14.79 8.69
C ASN A 120 5.86 -15.23 8.44
N THR A 121 6.12 -16.54 8.38
CA THR A 121 7.34 -17.10 7.75
C THR A 121 7.08 -17.55 6.32
N SER A 122 8.12 -17.63 5.49
CA SER A 122 8.05 -17.96 4.05
C SER A 122 7.32 -19.28 3.81
N LYS A 123 7.67 -20.31 4.59
CA LYS A 123 7.05 -21.64 4.54
C LYS A 123 5.53 -21.64 4.80
N ASN A 124 5.05 -20.69 5.60
CA ASN A 124 3.66 -20.63 6.07
C ASN A 124 2.82 -19.58 5.31
N LEU A 125 3.41 -18.89 4.32
CA LEU A 125 2.76 -17.81 3.58
C LEU A 125 1.96 -18.35 2.37
N GLU A 126 0.65 -18.52 2.55
CA GLU A 126 -0.24 -19.01 1.48
C GLU A 126 -0.58 -17.96 0.39
N CYS A 127 0.10 -16.81 0.32
CA CYS A 127 -0.22 -15.73 -0.62
C CYS A 127 0.84 -15.52 -1.71
N ASN A 128 0.40 -15.23 -2.93
CA ASN A 128 1.27 -14.90 -4.05
C ASN A 128 1.76 -13.43 -3.94
N LEU A 129 3.07 -13.23 -3.87
CA LEU A 129 3.71 -11.90 -3.77
C LEU A 129 3.85 -11.18 -5.13
N ALA A 130 3.62 -11.87 -6.25
CA ALA A 130 3.83 -11.33 -7.60
C ALA A 130 2.95 -10.11 -7.88
N ASN A 131 3.57 -9.03 -8.35
CA ASN A 131 2.95 -7.71 -8.58
C ASN A 131 2.34 -7.07 -7.31
N GLY A 132 2.68 -7.57 -6.12
CA GLY A 132 2.14 -7.09 -4.84
C GLY A 132 2.69 -5.72 -4.41
N VAL A 133 3.90 -5.35 -4.86
CA VAL A 133 4.61 -4.15 -4.38
C VAL A 133 3.88 -2.88 -4.82
N SER A 134 3.20 -2.24 -3.87
CA SER A 134 2.52 -0.97 -4.08
C SER A 134 3.52 0.19 -4.07
N VAL A 135 3.25 1.20 -4.88
CA VAL A 135 4.10 2.36 -5.15
C VAL A 135 3.36 3.66 -4.80
N THR A 136 4.06 4.60 -4.18
CA THR A 136 3.71 6.01 -4.12
C THR A 136 4.96 6.82 -4.50
N GLY A 137 5.04 7.26 -5.76
CA GLY A 137 6.17 8.02 -6.28
C GLY A 137 5.80 9.47 -6.52
N LEU A 138 6.52 10.41 -5.93
CA LEU A 138 6.48 11.82 -6.35
C LEU A 138 7.59 12.02 -7.38
N GLY A 139 7.31 12.64 -8.54
CA GLY A 139 8.32 12.86 -9.58
C GLY A 139 7.88 13.77 -10.72
N PHE A 140 8.83 14.07 -11.61
CA PHE A 140 8.61 14.87 -12.81
C PHE A 140 8.47 14.00 -14.06
N ILE A 141 7.43 14.22 -14.86
CA ILE A 141 7.28 13.51 -16.15
C ILE A 141 8.36 14.01 -17.13
N SER A 142 9.33 13.17 -17.47
CA SER A 142 10.37 13.47 -18.46
C SER A 142 9.93 13.12 -19.89
N THR A 143 9.16 12.05 -20.07
CA THR A 143 8.57 11.68 -21.37
C THR A 143 7.12 11.21 -21.23
N ARG A 144 6.34 11.35 -22.32
CA ARG A 144 4.98 10.85 -22.47
C ARG A 144 4.82 10.28 -23.88
N THR A 145 4.49 9.01 -23.98
CA THR A 145 4.12 8.33 -25.22
C THR A 145 2.71 7.79 -25.05
N SER A 146 1.80 8.05 -26.00
CA SER A 146 0.51 7.39 -26.02
C SER A 146 0.37 6.42 -27.18
N VAL A 147 -0.31 5.31 -26.92
CA VAL A 147 -0.58 4.24 -27.89
C VAL A 147 -2.11 4.10 -27.98
N PRO A 148 -2.73 4.41 -29.12
CA PRO A 148 -4.16 4.27 -29.29
C PRO A 148 -4.56 2.78 -29.28
N ILE A 149 -5.67 2.47 -28.62
CA ILE A 149 -6.31 1.15 -28.60
C ILE A 149 -7.54 1.17 -29.50
N GLU A 150 -8.36 2.21 -29.33
CA GLU A 150 -9.60 2.46 -30.08
C GLU A 150 -9.76 3.99 -30.25
N PRO A 151 -10.67 4.47 -31.13
CA PRO A 151 -10.99 5.90 -31.21
C PRO A 151 -11.36 6.49 -29.84
N GLY A 152 -10.54 7.45 -29.37
CA GLY A 152 -10.73 8.09 -28.06
C GLY A 152 -10.23 7.30 -26.84
N LYS A 153 -9.55 6.15 -27.02
CA LYS A 153 -8.96 5.35 -25.94
C LYS A 153 -7.47 5.13 -26.19
N GLU A 154 -6.61 5.63 -25.31
CA GLU A 154 -5.15 5.44 -25.37
C GLU A 154 -4.57 4.82 -24.09
N ASN A 155 -3.56 3.97 -24.25
CA ASN A 155 -2.63 3.65 -23.16
C ASN A 155 -1.56 4.74 -23.12
N VAL A 156 -1.21 5.23 -21.93
CA VAL A 156 -0.18 6.27 -21.75
C VAL A 156 1.01 5.70 -20.99
N PHE A 157 2.18 5.76 -21.62
CA PHE A 157 3.47 5.36 -21.07
C PHE A 157 4.25 6.62 -20.72
N LEU A 158 4.73 6.70 -19.49
CA LEU A 158 5.50 7.83 -18.99
C LEU A 158 6.88 7.36 -18.54
N ILE A 159 7.90 8.17 -18.74
CA ILE A 159 9.12 8.10 -17.93
C ILE A 159 9.03 9.22 -16.92
N VAL A 160 9.20 8.89 -15.64
CA VAL A 160 9.12 9.83 -14.52
C VAL A 160 10.46 9.83 -13.80
N LYS A 161 11.02 11.04 -13.65
CA LYS A 161 12.26 11.28 -12.94
C LYS A 161 12.00 11.49 -11.45
N HIS A 162 12.59 10.62 -10.65
CA HIS A 162 12.66 10.68 -9.21
C HIS A 162 14.03 11.16 -8.75
N SER A 163 14.13 11.60 -7.50
CA SER A 163 15.39 12.06 -6.92
C SER A 163 15.34 12.03 -5.41
N ASP A 164 16.29 11.36 -4.76
CA ASP A 164 16.32 11.17 -3.31
C ASP A 164 17.78 11.12 -2.81
N TYR A 165 17.99 11.19 -1.50
CA TYR A 165 19.31 11.12 -0.89
C TYR A 165 19.83 9.68 -0.87
N ASN A 166 21.06 9.46 -1.33
CA ASN A 166 21.76 8.18 -1.23
C ASN A 166 22.82 8.25 -0.09
N PRO A 167 22.59 7.55 1.04
CA PRO A 167 23.54 7.51 2.15
C PRO A 167 24.92 6.96 1.80
N ASP A 168 25.05 6.03 0.85
CA ASP A 168 26.34 5.41 0.52
C ASP A 168 27.32 6.40 -0.12
N VAL A 169 26.81 7.38 -0.88
CA VAL A 169 27.61 8.39 -1.59
C VAL A 169 27.48 9.80 -1.02
N GLY A 170 26.68 9.99 0.04
CA GLY A 170 26.49 11.28 0.71
C GLY A 170 25.82 12.37 -0.13
N LEU A 171 25.14 12.00 -1.22
CA LEU A 171 24.64 12.93 -2.23
C LEU A 171 23.20 12.61 -2.65
N GLN A 172 22.52 13.62 -3.21
CA GLN A 172 21.25 13.41 -3.89
C GLN A 172 21.50 12.76 -5.25
N VAL A 173 20.82 11.64 -5.50
CA VAL A 173 20.84 10.91 -6.77
C VAL A 173 19.52 11.11 -7.50
N THR A 174 19.51 10.91 -8.81
CA THR A 174 18.29 10.92 -9.63
C THR A 174 18.19 9.64 -10.44
N PHE A 175 16.99 9.14 -10.62
CA PHE A 175 16.70 7.92 -11.37
C PHE A 175 15.32 8.01 -12.02
N GLU A 176 15.08 7.15 -13.01
CA GLU A 176 13.88 7.13 -13.82
C GLU A 176 13.10 5.81 -13.64
N VAL A 177 11.77 5.92 -13.68
CA VAL A 177 10.84 4.79 -13.55
C VAL A 177 9.82 4.91 -14.69
N GLU A 178 9.49 3.78 -15.32
CA GLU A 178 8.47 3.69 -16.36
C GLU A 178 7.10 3.51 -15.70
N TYR A 179 6.15 4.41 -15.96
CA TYR A 179 4.78 4.30 -15.47
C TYR A 179 3.82 4.04 -16.63
N ARG A 180 3.00 2.99 -16.48
CA ARG A 180 2.01 2.55 -17.47
C ARG A 180 0.59 2.89 -17.00
N ALA A 181 -0.02 3.91 -17.57
CA ALA A 181 -1.45 4.20 -17.40
C ALA A 181 -2.24 3.51 -18.51
N MET A 182 -2.63 2.26 -18.24
CA MET A 182 -3.51 1.51 -19.13
C MET A 182 -4.89 2.15 -19.17
N TRP A 183 -5.53 2.15 -20.32
CA TRP A 183 -6.86 2.73 -20.47
C TRP A 183 -7.86 2.03 -19.56
N SER A 184 -8.62 2.82 -18.81
CA SER A 184 -9.77 2.36 -18.03
C SER A 184 -10.69 3.53 -17.75
N LYS A 185 -11.96 3.25 -17.40
CA LYS A 185 -12.93 4.32 -17.11
C LYS A 185 -12.52 5.22 -15.92
N LEU A 186 -11.70 4.70 -15.01
CA LEU A 186 -11.16 5.47 -13.88
C LEU A 186 -9.96 6.35 -14.31
N MET A 187 -9.16 5.91 -15.28
CA MET A 187 -7.99 6.66 -15.77
C MET A 187 -8.31 7.65 -16.90
N GLU A 188 -9.45 7.50 -17.59
CA GLU A 188 -9.89 8.34 -18.74
C GLU A 188 -9.75 9.85 -18.49
N LYS A 189 -10.18 10.34 -17.32
CA LYS A 189 -10.07 11.77 -16.95
C LYS A 189 -8.71 12.18 -16.38
N LEU A 190 -7.88 11.21 -16.00
CA LEU A 190 -6.58 11.43 -15.36
C LEU A 190 -5.43 11.42 -16.38
N GLN A 191 -5.52 10.61 -17.44
CA GLN A 191 -4.51 10.52 -18.51
C GLN A 191 -4.16 11.88 -19.17
N PRO A 192 -5.11 12.82 -19.40
CA PRO A 192 -4.79 14.15 -19.93
C PRO A 192 -4.05 15.06 -18.93
N LEU A 193 -4.09 14.78 -17.62
CA LEU A 193 -3.38 15.56 -16.61
C LEU A 193 -1.86 15.27 -16.62
N MET A 194 -1.48 14.09 -17.10
CA MET A 194 -0.10 13.58 -17.12
C MET A 194 0.67 14.16 -18.33
N THR A 195 1.03 15.44 -18.24
CA THR A 195 1.79 16.15 -19.27
C THR A 195 3.29 16.23 -18.92
N VAL A 196 4.16 16.14 -19.93
CA VAL A 196 5.61 16.33 -19.76
C VAL A 196 5.92 17.63 -19.02
N GLY A 197 6.91 17.59 -18.12
CA GLY A 197 7.33 18.73 -17.30
C GLY A 197 6.49 18.98 -16.05
N ARG A 198 5.36 18.30 -15.85
CA ARG A 198 4.62 18.37 -14.57
C ARG A 198 5.26 17.53 -13.48
N GLU A 199 5.25 18.09 -12.28
CA GLU A 199 5.45 17.37 -11.02
C GLU A 199 4.11 16.73 -10.64
N MET A 200 4.10 15.43 -10.34
CA MET A 200 2.90 14.69 -9.97
C MET A 200 3.24 13.58 -8.97
N MET A 201 2.27 13.24 -8.13
CA MET A 201 2.29 12.03 -7.31
C MET A 201 1.58 10.90 -8.05
N PHE A 202 2.23 9.75 -8.13
CA PHE A 202 1.79 8.56 -8.83
C PHE A 202 1.55 7.43 -7.83
N THR A 203 0.43 6.73 -7.96
CA THR A 203 0.14 5.51 -7.19
C THR A 203 -0.07 4.34 -8.12
N GLY A 204 0.50 3.19 -7.78
CA GLY A 204 0.48 2.02 -8.66
C GLY A 204 1.10 0.78 -8.00
N HIS A 205 1.45 -0.20 -8.83
CA HIS A 205 2.15 -1.42 -8.42
C HIS A 205 3.32 -1.71 -9.34
N ILE A 206 4.44 -2.21 -8.82
CA ILE A 206 5.55 -2.70 -9.65
C ILE A 206 5.07 -3.99 -10.34
N VAL A 207 5.16 -4.02 -11.67
CA VAL A 207 4.73 -5.16 -12.51
C VAL A 207 5.84 -5.75 -13.37
N GLY A 208 7.04 -5.15 -13.38
CA GLY A 208 8.20 -5.66 -14.11
C GLY A 208 9.40 -4.73 -14.01
N ARG A 209 10.47 -5.07 -14.72
CA ARG A 209 11.67 -4.25 -14.90
C ARG A 209 12.07 -4.28 -16.38
N ASN A 210 12.32 -3.11 -16.96
CA ASN A 210 12.91 -2.98 -18.27
C ASN A 210 14.43 -3.21 -18.13
N GLU A 211 14.93 -4.34 -18.62
CA GLU A 211 16.35 -4.70 -18.50
C GLU A 211 17.28 -3.85 -19.38
N GLU A 212 16.83 -3.41 -20.56
CA GLU A 212 17.66 -2.58 -21.45
C GLU A 212 17.97 -1.22 -20.80
N LYS A 213 16.95 -0.59 -20.22
CA LYS A 213 17.02 0.75 -19.61
C LYS A 213 17.25 0.70 -18.09
N GLN A 214 17.25 -0.48 -17.49
CA GLN A 214 17.36 -0.70 -16.05
C GLN A 214 16.32 0.11 -15.25
N MET A 215 15.08 0.22 -15.77
CA MET A 215 13.98 0.95 -15.12
C MET A 215 12.96 -0.03 -14.54
N TRP A 216 12.42 0.26 -13.36
CA TRP A 216 11.21 -0.43 -12.89
C TRP A 216 9.99 0.01 -13.72
N ILE A 217 9.05 -0.91 -13.88
CA ILE A 217 7.79 -0.71 -14.58
C ILE A 217 6.66 -0.72 -13.55
N VAL A 218 5.94 0.39 -13.44
CA VAL A 218 4.82 0.58 -12.51
C VAL A 218 3.51 0.67 -13.27
N GLN A 219 2.59 -0.25 -12.98
CA GLN A 219 1.21 -0.16 -13.43
C GLN A 219 0.47 0.88 -12.59
N LEU A 220 0.04 1.98 -13.21
CA LEU A 220 -0.68 3.05 -12.52
C LEU A 220 -2.09 2.61 -12.13
N THR A 221 -2.49 3.01 -10.92
CA THR A 221 -3.85 2.89 -10.36
C THR A 221 -4.44 4.24 -9.96
N GLY A 222 -3.62 5.29 -9.86
CA GLY A 222 -4.06 6.65 -9.56
C GLY A 222 -2.93 7.68 -9.73
N VAL A 223 -3.32 8.94 -9.86
CA VAL A 223 -2.40 10.08 -9.89
C VAL A 223 -2.99 11.26 -9.13
N SER A 224 -2.13 12.17 -8.68
CA SER A 224 -2.50 13.45 -8.11
C SER A 224 -1.55 14.53 -8.64
N VAL A 225 -2.10 15.59 -9.22
CA VAL A 225 -1.33 16.77 -9.62
C VAL A 225 -0.82 17.44 -8.34
N THR A 226 0.48 17.75 -8.25
CA THR A 226 0.95 18.60 -7.15
C THR A 226 0.65 20.06 -7.49
N SER A 227 -0.29 20.65 -6.77
CA SER A 227 -0.44 22.10 -6.78
C SER A 227 0.66 22.72 -5.93
N GLY A 228 1.51 23.53 -6.56
CA GLY A 228 2.48 24.35 -5.85
C GLY A 228 1.75 25.41 -5.02
N SER A 229 1.47 25.10 -3.75
CA SER A 229 0.79 25.97 -2.78
C SER A 229 -0.46 26.68 -3.33
N GLU A 230 -1.47 25.94 -3.76
CA GLU A 230 -2.77 26.53 -4.11
C GLU A 230 -3.63 26.80 -2.87
N THR A 231 -4.29 27.96 -2.86
CA THR A 231 -5.34 28.32 -1.91
C THR A 231 -6.55 27.41 -2.09
N VAL A 232 -6.87 26.62 -1.05
CA VAL A 232 -7.99 25.69 -1.04
C VAL A 232 -9.32 26.42 -1.20
N VAL A 233 -10.05 26.12 -2.28
CA VAL A 233 -11.49 26.42 -2.39
C VAL A 233 -12.26 25.17 -1.97
N SER A 234 -13.07 25.28 -0.93
CA SER A 234 -13.81 24.15 -0.33
C SER A 234 -14.91 23.62 -1.25
N SER A 235 -14.94 22.30 -1.49
CA SER A 235 -16.04 21.61 -2.17
C SER A 235 -16.85 20.75 -1.19
N THR A 236 -18.16 20.65 -1.42
CA THR A 236 -19.12 19.97 -0.54
C THR A 236 -19.23 18.46 -0.81
N PRO A 237 -19.25 17.60 0.23
CA PRO A 237 -19.27 16.15 0.07
C PRO A 237 -20.69 15.57 -0.14
N VAL A 238 -20.79 14.51 -0.95
CA VAL A 238 -22.01 13.73 -1.21
C VAL A 238 -21.95 12.41 -0.41
N LYS A 239 -23.05 12.03 0.27
CA LYS A 239 -23.12 10.82 1.11
C LYS A 239 -23.57 9.57 0.32
N GLY A 240 -22.91 8.43 0.57
CA GLY A 240 -23.34 7.09 0.18
C GLY A 240 -23.54 6.17 1.41
N SER A 241 -24.26 5.06 1.25
CA SER A 241 -24.63 4.13 2.33
C SER A 241 -23.74 2.89 2.39
N SER A 242 -23.44 2.39 3.60
CA SER A 242 -22.82 1.06 3.80
C SER A 242 -23.21 0.45 5.15
N SER A 243 -23.54 -0.85 5.15
CA SER A 243 -23.94 -1.59 6.35
C SER A 243 -22.74 -2.14 7.14
N ARG A 244 -22.92 -2.38 8.44
CA ARG A 244 -21.85 -2.73 9.38
C ARG A 244 -21.93 -4.19 9.85
N SER A 245 -21.32 -5.11 9.10
CA SER A 245 -20.92 -6.42 9.61
C SER A 245 -19.65 -6.91 8.92
N THR A 246 -18.81 -7.66 9.63
CA THR A 246 -17.81 -8.53 8.99
C THR A 246 -18.37 -9.95 8.94
N PRO A 247 -18.20 -10.71 7.84
CA PRO A 247 -18.73 -12.08 7.73
C PRO A 247 -18.30 -13.07 8.82
N ARG A 248 -17.24 -12.76 9.60
CA ARG A 248 -16.70 -13.60 10.68
C ARG A 248 -16.99 -13.09 12.10
N GLY A 249 -18.04 -12.28 12.31
CA GLY A 249 -18.62 -12.04 13.65
C GLY A 249 -17.78 -11.27 14.69
N ARG A 250 -16.56 -10.82 14.38
CA ARG A 250 -15.75 -10.01 15.31
C ARG A 250 -16.45 -8.67 15.58
N ALA A 251 -16.78 -8.41 16.84
CA ALA A 251 -17.25 -7.10 17.28
C ALA A 251 -16.21 -6.03 16.94
N ARG A 252 -16.62 -5.00 16.19
CA ARG A 252 -15.75 -3.85 15.88
C ARG A 252 -15.71 -2.91 17.09
N ALA A 253 -14.56 -2.29 17.34
CA ALA A 253 -14.40 -1.28 18.38
C ALA A 253 -15.35 -0.08 18.18
N LYS A 254 -15.53 0.76 19.22
CA LYS A 254 -16.35 1.97 19.18
C LYS A 254 -15.79 2.95 18.13
N MET A 255 -16.33 2.83 16.92
CA MET A 255 -16.08 3.77 15.82
C MET A 255 -16.89 5.03 16.06
N ILE A 256 -16.20 6.12 16.40
CA ILE A 256 -16.77 7.46 16.47
C ILE A 256 -17.10 7.89 15.04
N PHE A 257 -18.36 8.23 14.80
CA PHE A 257 -18.78 9.00 13.63
C PHE A 257 -19.07 10.42 14.11
N PRO A 258 -18.75 11.47 13.33
CA PRO A 258 -19.26 12.81 13.61
C PRO A 258 -20.79 12.77 13.54
N GLU A 259 -21.45 13.28 14.57
CA GLU A 259 -22.91 13.28 14.65
C GLU A 259 -23.50 14.15 13.53
N SER A 260 -24.56 13.63 12.91
CA SER A 260 -25.48 14.44 12.11
C SER A 260 -26.87 14.17 12.64
N GLU A 261 -27.53 15.21 13.14
CA GLU A 261 -28.84 15.15 13.79
C GLU A 261 -29.86 14.39 12.95
N SER A 262 -30.58 13.46 13.57
CA SER A 262 -31.44 12.51 12.87
C SER A 262 -32.88 13.00 12.76
N SER A 263 -33.27 13.48 11.58
CA SER A 263 -34.68 13.58 11.17
C SER A 263 -35.06 12.35 10.34
N GLN A 264 -35.98 11.54 10.85
CA GLN A 264 -36.50 10.36 10.14
C GLN A 264 -37.61 10.76 9.13
N PRO A 265 -37.62 10.20 7.91
CA PRO A 265 -38.81 10.16 7.05
C PRO A 265 -39.49 8.78 7.09
N LEU A 266 -40.83 8.78 7.04
CA LEU A 266 -41.65 7.57 7.03
C LEU A 266 -41.48 6.76 5.73
N ALA A 267 -41.63 5.44 5.82
CA ALA A 267 -41.65 4.55 4.67
C ALA A 267 -42.99 4.64 3.90
N SER A 268 -42.91 4.79 2.57
CA SER A 268 -44.07 4.70 1.67
C SER A 268 -44.10 3.34 0.99
N SER A 269 -45.15 2.56 1.25
CA SER A 269 -45.41 1.28 0.57
C SER A 269 -46.26 1.48 -0.68
N SER A 270 -45.75 1.16 -1.87
CA SER A 270 -46.54 1.16 -3.11
C SER A 270 -46.97 -0.27 -3.49
N SER A 271 -48.17 -0.66 -3.04
CA SER A 271 -48.89 -1.81 -3.60
C SER A 271 -49.57 -1.41 -4.90
N ILE A 272 -49.36 -2.17 -5.98
CA ILE A 272 -50.14 -2.05 -7.22
C ILE A 272 -51.01 -3.31 -7.34
N ALA A 273 -52.33 -3.10 -7.43
CA ALA A 273 -53.33 -4.14 -7.68
C ALA A 273 -53.82 -4.07 -9.14
N PRO A 274 -54.41 -5.15 -9.69
CA PRO A 274 -54.60 -5.30 -11.14
C PRO A 274 -56.03 -5.01 -11.63
N SER A 275 -56.17 -4.64 -12.92
CA SER A 275 -57.40 -4.87 -13.69
C SER A 275 -57.21 -4.70 -15.21
N THR A 276 -57.24 -5.80 -15.97
CA THR A 276 -57.71 -5.82 -17.37
C THR A 276 -58.32 -7.20 -17.67
N THR A 277 -59.36 -7.25 -18.50
CA THR A 277 -60.24 -8.41 -18.73
C THR A 277 -59.82 -9.33 -19.89
N VAL A 278 -60.20 -10.61 -19.78
CA VAL A 278 -60.13 -11.73 -20.76
C VAL A 278 -61.25 -11.63 -21.85
N PRO A 279 -61.39 -12.52 -22.88
CA PRO A 279 -60.88 -13.91 -23.12
C PRO A 279 -60.03 -14.04 -24.41
N GLU A 280 -59.53 -15.17 -24.94
CA GLU A 280 -59.88 -16.62 -25.01
C GLU A 280 -58.57 -17.45 -25.21
N ASP A 281 -58.45 -18.79 -25.16
CA ASP A 281 -59.02 -19.89 -24.34
C ASP A 281 -58.11 -21.17 -24.55
N GLU A 282 -58.61 -22.40 -24.38
CA GLU A 282 -57.95 -23.74 -24.49
C GLU A 282 -56.77 -24.02 -23.53
N SER A 283 -57.06 -24.56 -22.33
CA SER A 283 -56.80 -25.99 -21.98
C SER A 283 -55.59 -26.19 -21.03
N ILE A 284 -55.30 -27.33 -20.35
CA ILE A 284 -56.04 -28.59 -20.13
C ILE A 284 -55.67 -29.24 -18.75
N ILE A 285 -56.54 -30.12 -18.22
CA ILE A 285 -56.41 -31.24 -17.22
C ILE A 285 -55.07 -31.37 -16.41
N GLY A 286 -55.03 -31.62 -15.07
CA GLY A 286 -56.05 -32.21 -14.17
C GLY A 286 -55.73 -32.24 -12.65
N LYS A 287 -56.36 -33.17 -11.90
CA LYS A 287 -56.72 -33.08 -10.46
C LYS A 287 -55.95 -34.00 -9.48
N GLY A 288 -55.91 -33.60 -8.20
CA GLY A 288 -55.73 -34.48 -7.00
C GLY A 288 -54.83 -33.83 -5.92
N LYS A 289 -55.25 -33.33 -4.74
CA LYS A 289 -56.34 -33.53 -3.75
C LYS A 289 -55.99 -34.51 -2.60
N GLY A 290 -55.75 -33.96 -1.39
CA GLY A 290 -55.70 -34.68 -0.09
C GLY A 290 -54.38 -34.50 0.69
N LYS A 291 -54.31 -34.40 2.03
CA LYS A 291 -55.01 -33.62 3.09
C LYS A 291 -54.62 -34.23 4.46
N ALA A 292 -53.87 -33.50 5.30
CA ALA A 292 -53.82 -33.60 6.78
C ALA A 292 -53.30 -34.93 7.42
N THR A 293 -52.89 -35.08 8.70
CA THR A 293 -52.39 -34.23 9.82
C THR A 293 -51.99 -35.17 10.99
N SER A 294 -50.90 -34.93 11.74
CA SER A 294 -50.85 -35.16 13.22
C SER A 294 -49.53 -34.70 13.90
N LYS A 295 -49.66 -34.36 15.19
CA LYS A 295 -48.70 -33.90 16.23
C LYS A 295 -48.54 -35.06 17.29
N PRO A 296 -47.91 -34.92 18.49
CA PRO A 296 -46.67 -34.27 19.01
C PRO A 296 -45.90 -35.26 19.98
N PRO A 297 -45.43 -35.00 21.25
CA PRO A 297 -44.62 -33.93 21.92
C PRO A 297 -43.41 -34.43 22.83
N SER A 298 -42.74 -33.50 23.55
CA SER A 298 -42.09 -33.63 24.92
C SER A 298 -40.68 -34.30 25.09
N ALA A 299 -39.59 -33.61 25.51
CA ALA A 299 -39.11 -33.19 26.88
C ALA A 299 -38.73 -34.36 27.85
N ARG A 300 -37.67 -34.40 28.69
CA ARG A 300 -36.96 -33.44 29.61
C ARG A 300 -35.56 -34.04 30.05
N SER A 301 -34.42 -33.33 30.12
CA SER A 301 -33.78 -32.65 31.31
C SER A 301 -32.74 -33.51 32.14
N PRO A 302 -31.97 -33.00 33.16
CA PRO A 302 -30.49 -33.24 33.29
C PRO A 302 -29.94 -33.83 34.62
N VAL A 303 -28.63 -34.19 34.71
CA VAL A 303 -27.90 -34.59 35.96
C VAL A 303 -26.46 -34.00 36.02
N LYS A 304 -25.78 -34.13 37.19
CA LYS A 304 -24.82 -33.18 37.79
C LYS A 304 -23.54 -33.86 38.36
N ARG A 305 -22.35 -33.31 38.02
CA ARG A 305 -21.09 -33.15 38.79
C ARG A 305 -20.70 -34.14 39.94
N VAL A 306 -19.46 -34.67 39.92
CA VAL A 306 -18.69 -35.14 41.11
C VAL A 306 -17.22 -34.65 41.04
N ARG A 307 -16.56 -34.49 42.21
CA ARG A 307 -15.14 -34.11 42.42
C ARG A 307 -14.28 -35.36 42.74
N GLY A 308 -12.97 -35.30 42.48
CA GLY A 308 -11.94 -36.20 43.02
C GLY A 308 -10.58 -35.50 43.06
N ASN A 309 -9.73 -35.79 44.07
CA ASN A 309 -8.52 -35.02 44.41
C ASN A 309 -7.32 -35.97 44.62
N SER A 310 -6.08 -35.43 44.57
CA SER A 310 -4.80 -36.02 45.04
C SER A 310 -4.29 -37.31 44.32
N SER A 311 -3.00 -37.67 44.32
CA SER A 311 -1.83 -37.22 45.11
C SER A 311 -0.50 -37.27 44.32
N ASP A 312 0.56 -36.68 44.91
CA ASP A 312 1.98 -36.84 44.48
C ASP A 312 2.48 -38.29 44.54
N GLN A 313 3.54 -38.62 43.77
CA GLN A 313 4.82 -39.10 44.33
C GLN A 313 5.97 -39.14 43.28
N ASP A 314 7.19 -39.20 43.80
CA ASP A 314 8.49 -39.09 43.13
C ASP A 314 8.84 -40.23 42.14
N VAL A 315 9.64 -39.92 41.11
CA VAL A 315 11.03 -40.39 40.85
C VAL A 315 11.67 -39.43 39.83
#